data_AF-A0A7V9V043-F1
#
_entry.id   AF-A0A7V9V043-F1
#
_cell.length_a   1.000
_cell.length_b   1.000
_cell.length_c   1.000
_cell.angle_alpha   90.00
_cell.angle_beta   90.00
_cell.angle_gamma   90.00
#
_symmetry.space_group_name_H-M   'P 1'
#
loop_
_entity.id
_entity.type
_entity.pdbx_description
1 polymer ?
#
loop_
_entity_poly.entity_id
_entity_poly.type
_entity_poly.pdbx_seq_one_letter_code
_entity_poly.pdbx_strand_id
1 'polypeptide(L)'
;MTGWEERASRARERYEDGAARLPDDRDERQRQLTRMGNAAWAAGLSYLMLDRATEAATWLARAADRYRESWADAPPGSWGRPIGSMKSRLMAGDWRAAREDARWASEANAAEAESPIGRYAAALAALVLGDDVRAGELATTLNGRDDFPQPVAATLDALAAGNSERYDQTIRALLADFERRSDFLEDVPVADTVLVLQILAAERGIAAPLESPLLPG
;
A
#
# COMPACT_ATOMS: atom_id res chain seq x y z
N MET A 1 2.34 -15.64 23.39
CA MET A 1 2.20 -15.09 22.03
C MET A 1 2.78 -13.70 22.05
N THR A 2 3.56 -13.31 21.03
CA THR A 2 3.98 -11.91 20.91
C THR A 2 2.78 -11.04 20.50
N GLY A 3 2.88 -9.71 20.68
CA GLY A 3 1.81 -8.80 20.24
C GLY A 3 1.49 -8.92 18.75
N TRP A 4 2.45 -9.32 17.92
CA TRP A 4 2.23 -9.54 16.48
C TRP A 4 1.51 -10.86 16.17
N GLU A 5 1.73 -11.92 16.95
CA GLU A 5 0.99 -13.19 16.79
C GLU A 5 -0.50 -13.02 17.11
N GLU A 6 -0.82 -12.26 18.15
CA GLU A 6 -2.21 -11.91 18.51
C GLU A 6 -2.89 -11.08 17.42
N ARG A 7 -2.17 -10.10 16.87
CA ARG A 7 -2.66 -9.28 15.74
C ARG A 7 -2.94 -10.13 14.51
N ALA A 8 -2.02 -11.03 14.16
CA ALA A 8 -2.21 -11.96 13.07
C ALA A 8 -3.43 -12.86 13.29
N SER A 9 -3.59 -13.50 14.46
CA SER A 9 -4.74 -14.37 14.76
C SER A 9 -6.07 -13.62 14.62
N ARG A 10 -6.19 -12.47 15.28
CA ARG A 10 -7.42 -11.66 15.25
C ARG A 10 -7.75 -11.16 13.84
N ALA A 11 -6.74 -10.79 13.06
CA ALA A 11 -6.94 -10.36 11.68
C ALA A 11 -7.46 -11.51 10.79
N ARG A 12 -6.93 -12.73 11.00
CA ARG A 12 -7.39 -13.94 10.30
C ARG A 12 -8.82 -14.32 10.67
N GLU A 13 -9.15 -14.32 11.96
CA GLU A 13 -10.49 -14.62 12.44
C GLU A 13 -11.53 -13.67 11.83
N ARG A 14 -11.24 -12.36 11.77
CA ARG A 14 -12.13 -11.38 11.11
C ARG A 14 -12.26 -11.59 9.61
N TYR A 15 -11.18 -12.01 8.94
CA TYR A 15 -11.25 -12.37 7.53
C TYR A 15 -12.17 -13.57 7.30
N GLU A 16 -12.01 -14.62 8.11
CA GLU A 16 -12.78 -15.87 8.01
C GLU A 16 -14.26 -15.67 8.34
N ASP A 17 -14.56 -14.96 9.42
CA ASP A 17 -15.91 -14.53 9.78
C ASP A 17 -16.54 -13.67 8.67
N GLY A 18 -15.76 -12.76 8.08
CA GLY A 18 -16.21 -11.93 6.99
C GLY A 18 -16.52 -12.72 5.72
N ALA A 19 -15.75 -13.77 5.41
CA ALA A 19 -15.98 -14.66 4.29
C ALA A 19 -17.25 -15.50 4.47
N ALA A 20 -17.53 -15.94 5.70
CA ALA A 20 -18.72 -16.72 6.04
C ALA A 20 -20.03 -15.92 5.93
N ARG A 21 -19.94 -14.59 5.92
CA ARG A 21 -21.08 -13.65 5.91
C ARG A 21 -21.05 -12.69 4.72
N LEU A 22 -20.64 -13.17 3.56
CA LEU A 22 -20.68 -12.36 2.33
C LEU A 22 -22.15 -12.11 1.92
N PRO A 23 -22.60 -10.86 1.84
CA PRO A 23 -23.96 -10.54 1.44
C PRO A 23 -24.12 -10.63 -0.09
N ASP A 24 -25.36 -10.88 -0.53
CA ASP A 24 -25.73 -10.90 -1.95
C ASP A 24 -25.93 -9.48 -2.53
N ASP A 25 -26.33 -8.52 -1.68
CA ASP A 25 -26.44 -7.12 -2.08
C ASP A 25 -25.06 -6.57 -2.50
N ARG A 26 -24.98 -5.99 -3.69
CA ARG A 26 -23.71 -5.60 -4.31
C ARG A 26 -22.95 -4.55 -3.51
N ASP A 27 -23.66 -3.56 -2.98
CA ASP A 27 -23.06 -2.45 -2.24
C ASP A 27 -22.62 -2.89 -0.83
N GLU A 28 -23.39 -3.74 -0.17
CA GLU A 28 -22.95 -4.39 1.06
C GLU A 28 -21.76 -5.33 0.81
N ARG A 29 -21.77 -6.04 -0.31
CA ARG A 29 -20.73 -7.01 -0.69
C ARG A 29 -19.40 -6.34 -0.93
N GLN A 30 -19.35 -5.25 -1.68
CA GLN A 30 -18.10 -4.51 -1.90
C GLN A 30 -17.52 -3.94 -0.59
N ARG A 31 -18.38 -3.49 0.34
CA ARG A 31 -17.94 -3.05 1.68
C ARG A 31 -17.35 -4.20 2.46
N GLN A 32 -18.03 -5.35 2.45
CA GLN A 32 -17.59 -6.54 3.16
C GLN A 32 -16.25 -7.07 2.61
N LEU A 33 -16.11 -7.13 1.29
CA LEU A 33 -14.84 -7.49 0.64
C LEU A 33 -13.72 -6.51 1.01
N THR A 34 -14.00 -5.21 1.08
CA THR A 34 -12.99 -4.22 1.47
C THR A 34 -12.53 -4.43 2.91
N ARG A 35 -13.46 -4.71 3.84
CA ARG A 35 -13.12 -5.08 5.23
C ARG A 35 -12.29 -6.36 5.29
N MET A 36 -12.64 -7.37 4.48
CA MET A 36 -11.83 -8.59 4.36
C MET A 36 -10.43 -8.28 3.81
N GLY A 37 -10.31 -7.42 2.80
CA GLY A 37 -9.03 -6.96 2.27
C GLY A 37 -8.15 -6.34 3.36
N ASN A 38 -8.72 -5.44 4.16
CA ASN A 38 -8.01 -4.84 5.29
C ASN A 38 -7.60 -5.87 6.36
N ALA A 39 -8.47 -6.82 6.69
CA ALA A 39 -8.15 -7.88 7.64
C ALA A 39 -7.02 -8.79 7.12
N ALA A 40 -7.04 -9.15 5.83
CA ALA A 40 -5.95 -9.91 5.21
C ALA A 40 -4.63 -9.12 5.17
N TRP A 41 -4.69 -7.82 4.86
CA TRP A 41 -3.54 -6.92 4.87
C TRP A 41 -2.94 -6.83 6.28
N ALA A 42 -3.77 -6.67 7.31
CA ALA A 42 -3.34 -6.67 8.72
C ALA A 42 -2.65 -7.98 9.14
N ALA A 43 -3.19 -9.13 8.71
CA ALA A 43 -2.55 -10.42 8.95
C ALA A 43 -1.19 -10.51 8.23
N GLY A 44 -1.13 -10.09 6.96
CA GLY A 44 0.08 -10.09 6.15
C GLY A 44 1.20 -9.25 6.76
N LEU A 45 0.89 -8.01 7.17
CA LEU A 45 1.83 -7.13 7.85
C LEU A 45 2.30 -7.68 9.20
N SER A 46 1.39 -8.27 9.97
CA SER A 46 1.76 -8.89 11.25
C SER A 46 2.74 -10.04 11.05
N TYR A 47 2.59 -10.82 9.97
CA TYR A 47 3.55 -11.87 9.61
C TYR A 47 4.88 -11.32 9.10
N LEU A 48 4.90 -10.19 8.37
CA LEU A 48 6.16 -9.51 8.02
C LEU A 48 6.93 -9.10 9.27
N MET A 49 6.25 -8.52 10.27
CA MET A 49 6.87 -8.13 11.55
C MET A 49 7.38 -9.31 12.39
N LEU A 50 6.98 -10.54 12.05
CA LEU A 50 7.43 -11.79 12.66
C LEU A 50 8.51 -12.50 11.85
N ASP A 51 9.00 -11.89 10.77
CA ASP A 51 9.90 -12.51 9.78
C ASP A 51 9.35 -13.83 9.19
N ARG A 52 8.03 -13.89 8.99
CA ARG A 52 7.31 -15.04 8.42
C ARG A 52 6.89 -14.73 6.98
N ALA A 53 7.88 -14.62 6.11
CA ALA A 53 7.71 -14.15 4.73
C ALA A 53 6.68 -14.97 3.91
N THR A 54 6.62 -16.29 4.08
CA THR A 54 5.70 -17.15 3.33
C THR A 54 4.25 -16.91 3.73
N GLU A 55 3.98 -16.83 5.03
CA GLU A 55 2.66 -16.51 5.57
C GLU A 55 2.26 -15.09 5.21
N ALA A 56 3.20 -14.13 5.32
CA ALA A 56 2.98 -12.76 4.91
C ALA A 56 2.55 -12.67 3.45
N ALA A 57 3.31 -13.27 2.54
CA ALA A 57 3.00 -13.27 1.11
C ALA A 57 1.62 -13.88 0.82
N THR A 58 1.26 -14.96 1.51
CA THR A 58 -0.05 -15.62 1.38
C THR A 58 -1.20 -14.67 1.74
N TRP A 59 -1.08 -13.96 2.87
CA TRP A 59 -2.13 -13.06 3.34
C TRP A 59 -2.18 -11.74 2.57
N LEU A 60 -1.03 -11.21 2.16
CA LEU A 60 -0.96 -10.03 1.30
C LEU A 60 -1.54 -10.30 -0.10
N ALA A 61 -1.32 -11.49 -0.67
CA ALA A 61 -1.97 -11.90 -1.91
C ALA A 61 -3.51 -11.92 -1.77
N ARG A 62 -4.02 -12.46 -0.66
CA ARG A 62 -5.47 -12.44 -0.36
C ARG A 62 -6.00 -11.01 -0.21
N ALA A 63 -5.24 -10.11 0.42
CA ALA A 63 -5.62 -8.72 0.55
C ALA A 63 -5.81 -8.06 -0.82
N ALA A 64 -4.82 -8.22 -1.71
CA ALA A 64 -4.88 -7.75 -3.09
C ALA A 64 -6.09 -8.29 -3.85
N ASP A 65 -6.34 -9.61 -3.77
CA ASP A 65 -7.50 -10.24 -4.41
C ASP A 65 -8.82 -9.60 -3.94
N ARG A 66 -8.98 -9.34 -2.63
CA ARG A 66 -10.19 -8.73 -2.08
C ARG A 66 -10.35 -7.26 -2.46
N TYR A 67 -9.26 -6.50 -2.51
CA TYR A 67 -9.31 -5.12 -2.99
C TYR A 67 -9.70 -5.03 -4.46
N ARG A 68 -9.21 -5.96 -5.28
CA ARG A 68 -9.57 -6.03 -6.69
C ARG A 68 -11.02 -6.45 -6.88
N GLU A 69 -11.47 -7.49 -6.17
CA GLU A 69 -12.86 -7.95 -6.24
C GLU A 69 -13.85 -6.89 -5.76
N SER A 70 -13.49 -6.11 -4.73
CA SER A 70 -14.37 -5.07 -4.19
C SER A 70 -14.50 -3.83 -5.07
N TRP A 71 -13.79 -3.75 -6.19
CA TRP A 71 -13.80 -2.59 -7.08
C TRP A 71 -15.07 -2.47 -7.93
N ALA A 72 -15.60 -3.59 -8.43
CA ALA A 72 -16.63 -3.59 -9.48
C ALA A 72 -17.88 -2.78 -9.10
N ASP A 73 -18.26 -2.83 -7.83
CA ASP A 73 -19.43 -2.12 -7.28
C ASP A 73 -19.02 -0.96 -6.35
N ALA A 74 -17.73 -0.60 -6.31
CA ALA A 74 -17.25 0.49 -5.46
C ALA A 74 -17.69 1.86 -5.99
N PRO A 75 -17.97 2.83 -5.10
CA PRO A 75 -18.20 4.21 -5.52
C PRO A 75 -16.99 4.79 -6.27
N PRO A 76 -17.20 5.72 -7.22
CA PRO A 76 -16.12 6.46 -7.85
C PRO A 76 -15.17 7.08 -6.83
N GLY A 77 -13.88 7.11 -7.15
CA GLY A 77 -12.86 7.66 -6.23
C GLY A 77 -12.35 6.67 -5.18
N SER A 78 -12.74 5.39 -5.23
CA SER A 78 -12.32 4.32 -4.32
C SER A 78 -10.85 3.85 -4.49
N TRP A 79 -9.94 4.79 -4.75
CA TRP A 79 -8.54 4.57 -5.14
C TRP A 79 -7.69 3.82 -4.09
N GLY A 80 -8.14 3.76 -2.83
CA GLY A 80 -7.50 2.94 -1.82
C GLY A 80 -7.39 1.45 -2.21
N ARG A 81 -8.30 0.94 -3.05
CA ARG A 81 -8.28 -0.46 -3.53
C ARG A 81 -7.09 -0.76 -4.43
N PRO A 82 -6.89 -0.07 -5.57
CA PRO A 82 -5.70 -0.30 -6.40
C PRO A 82 -4.39 0.01 -5.65
N ILE A 83 -4.37 1.02 -4.78
CA ILE A 83 -3.21 1.28 -3.91
C ILE A 83 -2.91 0.08 -3.02
N GLY A 84 -3.91 -0.38 -2.24
CA GLY A 84 -3.76 -1.51 -1.33
C GLY A 84 -3.35 -2.79 -2.05
N SER A 85 -3.89 -3.03 -3.26
CA SER A 85 -3.53 -4.18 -4.09
C SER A 85 -2.05 -4.15 -4.50
N MET A 86 -1.58 -3.05 -5.12
CA MET A 86 -0.18 -2.90 -5.52
C MET A 86 0.78 -3.03 -4.33
N LYS A 87 0.50 -2.33 -3.23
CA LYS A 87 1.32 -2.40 -2.00
C LYS A 87 1.44 -3.83 -1.49
N SER A 88 0.32 -4.55 -1.45
CA SER A 88 0.28 -5.93 -0.96
C SER A 88 1.09 -6.86 -1.87
N ARG A 89 0.96 -6.74 -3.20
CA ARG A 89 1.73 -7.55 -4.15
C ARG A 89 3.24 -7.29 -4.07
N LEU A 90 3.65 -6.03 -3.95
CA LEU A 90 5.05 -5.66 -3.79
C LEU A 90 5.65 -6.26 -2.51
N MET A 91 4.95 -6.08 -1.38
CA MET A 91 5.39 -6.65 -0.09
C MET A 91 5.38 -8.19 -0.07
N ALA A 92 4.54 -8.83 -0.90
CA ALA A 92 4.55 -10.27 -1.11
C ALA A 92 5.67 -10.76 -2.07
N GLY A 93 6.42 -9.84 -2.70
CA GLY A 93 7.44 -10.16 -3.70
C GLY A 93 6.87 -10.54 -5.09
N ASP A 94 5.57 -10.38 -5.32
CA ASP A 94 4.91 -10.73 -6.59
C ASP A 94 4.87 -9.52 -7.55
N TRP A 95 6.02 -9.23 -8.16
CA TRP A 95 6.16 -8.13 -9.11
C TRP A 95 5.27 -8.27 -10.35
N ARG A 96 5.01 -9.50 -10.80
CA ARG A 96 4.15 -9.72 -11.97
C ARG A 96 2.73 -9.26 -11.66
N ALA A 97 2.16 -9.72 -10.55
CA ALA A 97 0.83 -9.30 -10.13
C ALA A 97 0.78 -7.81 -9.74
N ALA A 98 1.84 -7.26 -9.13
CA ALA A 98 1.92 -5.82 -8.85
C ALA A 98 1.80 -4.99 -10.14
N ARG A 99 2.46 -5.40 -11.23
CA ARG A 99 2.35 -4.74 -12.55
C ARG A 99 0.96 -4.89 -13.17
N GLU A 100 0.27 -6.01 -12.94
CA GLU A 100 -1.13 -6.18 -13.37
C GLU A 100 -2.09 -5.26 -12.60
N ASP A 101 -1.85 -5.04 -11.31
CA ASP A 101 -2.63 -4.09 -10.51
C ASP A 101 -2.31 -2.63 -10.87
N ALA A 102 -1.05 -2.33 -11.23
CA ALA A 102 -0.66 -1.02 -11.72
C ALA A 102 -1.33 -0.67 -13.06
N ARG A 103 -1.37 -1.62 -14.02
CA ARG A 103 -2.12 -1.43 -15.27
C ARG A 103 -3.60 -1.20 -15.02
N TRP A 104 -4.19 -1.93 -14.09
CA TRP A 104 -5.58 -1.73 -13.69
C TRP A 104 -5.82 -0.31 -13.16
N ALA A 105 -4.92 0.24 -12.33
CA ALA A 105 -5.03 1.64 -11.87
C ALA A 105 -4.94 2.64 -13.05
N SER A 106 -4.09 2.38 -14.04
CA SER A 106 -3.99 3.19 -15.26
C SER A 106 -5.26 3.11 -16.12
N GLU A 107 -5.80 1.91 -16.35
CA GLU A 107 -7.04 1.67 -17.10
C GLU A 107 -8.26 2.31 -16.43
N ALA A 108 -8.27 2.37 -15.09
CA ALA A 108 -9.27 3.08 -14.32
C ALA A 108 -9.14 4.61 -14.41
N ASN A 109 -8.15 5.15 -15.13
CA ASN A 109 -7.83 6.57 -15.26
C ASN A 109 -7.51 7.26 -13.94
N ALA A 110 -6.79 6.57 -13.03
CA ALA A 110 -6.33 7.17 -11.78
C ALA A 110 -5.54 8.48 -12.00
N ALA A 111 -4.81 8.56 -13.14
CA ALA A 111 -4.04 9.74 -13.50
C ALA A 111 -4.89 10.98 -13.77
N GLU A 112 -6.18 10.85 -14.09
CA GLU A 112 -7.08 11.97 -14.33
C GLU A 112 -7.93 12.33 -13.10
N ALA A 113 -7.79 11.60 -12.01
CA ALA A 113 -8.55 11.86 -10.79
C ALA A 113 -8.26 13.26 -10.25
N GLU A 114 -9.32 13.98 -9.83
CA GLU A 114 -9.19 15.28 -9.16
C GLU A 114 -8.65 15.13 -7.73
N SER A 115 -8.91 13.98 -7.10
CA SER A 115 -8.50 13.69 -5.74
C SER A 115 -6.99 13.41 -5.64
N PRO A 116 -6.29 13.88 -4.58
CA PRO A 116 -4.89 13.54 -4.34
C PRO A 116 -4.65 12.03 -4.24
N ILE A 117 -5.59 11.30 -3.63
CA ILE A 117 -5.45 9.85 -3.47
C ILE A 117 -5.45 9.11 -4.83
N GLY A 118 -6.21 9.59 -5.82
CA GLY A 118 -6.16 9.06 -7.19
C GLY A 118 -4.84 9.39 -7.90
N ARG A 119 -4.34 10.63 -7.75
CA ARG A 119 -3.02 11.02 -8.27
C ARG A 119 -1.89 10.20 -7.63
N TYR A 120 -2.00 9.88 -6.34
CA TYR A 120 -1.09 8.96 -5.66
C TYR A 120 -1.18 7.54 -6.21
N ALA A 121 -2.39 7.00 -6.43
CA ALA A 121 -2.56 5.69 -7.05
C ALA A 121 -1.87 5.63 -8.43
N ALA A 122 -2.00 6.69 -9.22
CA ALA A 122 -1.38 6.80 -10.53
C ALA A 122 0.16 6.89 -10.44
N ALA A 123 0.70 7.71 -9.53
CA ALA A 123 2.14 7.84 -9.33
C ALA A 123 2.77 6.51 -8.89
N LEU A 124 2.11 5.81 -7.95
CA LEU A 124 2.55 4.48 -7.51
C LEU A 124 2.50 3.46 -8.66
N ALA A 125 1.42 3.46 -9.45
CA ALA A 125 1.31 2.58 -10.62
C ALA A 125 2.43 2.83 -11.65
N ALA A 126 2.73 4.10 -11.95
CA ALA A 126 3.83 4.46 -12.83
C ALA A 126 5.18 3.94 -12.32
N LEU A 127 5.47 4.10 -11.02
CA LEU A 127 6.69 3.54 -10.41
C LEU A 127 6.74 2.01 -10.50
N VAL A 128 5.63 1.31 -10.30
CA VAL A 128 5.57 -0.17 -10.40
C VAL A 128 5.80 -0.64 -11.84
N LEU A 129 5.36 0.14 -12.83
CA LEU A 129 5.57 -0.14 -14.25
C LEU A 129 6.96 0.30 -14.75
N GLY A 130 7.73 1.01 -13.94
CA GLY A 130 9.06 1.55 -14.31
C GLY A 130 8.99 2.83 -15.15
N ASP A 131 7.85 3.51 -15.19
CA ASP A 131 7.68 4.80 -15.87
C ASP A 131 7.99 5.94 -14.91
N ASP A 132 9.28 6.14 -14.66
CA ASP A 132 9.80 7.14 -13.71
C ASP A 132 9.47 8.58 -14.11
N VAL A 133 9.47 8.87 -15.42
CA VAL A 133 9.11 10.20 -15.94
C VAL A 133 7.65 10.50 -15.57
N ARG A 134 6.74 9.58 -15.87
CA ARG A 134 5.33 9.77 -15.55
C ARG A 134 5.07 9.81 -14.04
N ALA A 135 5.80 9.00 -13.27
CA ALA A 135 5.72 9.03 -11.82
C ALA A 135 6.09 10.41 -11.26
N GLY A 136 7.15 11.04 -11.77
CA GLY A 136 7.60 12.37 -11.36
C GLY A 136 6.59 13.48 -11.70
N GLU A 137 6.01 13.44 -12.90
CA GLU A 137 4.93 14.36 -13.29
C GLU A 137 3.74 14.28 -12.32
N LEU A 138 3.31 13.05 -11.98
CA LEU A 138 2.19 12.81 -11.08
C LEU A 138 2.53 13.19 -9.64
N ALA A 139 3.74 12.89 -9.16
CA ALA A 139 4.22 13.28 -7.83
C ALA A 139 4.26 14.82 -7.68
N THR A 140 4.64 15.54 -8.73
CA THR A 140 4.64 17.01 -8.74
C THR A 140 3.24 17.59 -8.46
N THR A 141 2.17 16.94 -8.93
CA THR A 141 0.79 17.39 -8.65
C THR A 141 0.39 17.25 -7.18
N LEU A 142 1.11 16.45 -6.40
CA LEU A 142 0.87 16.20 -4.97
C LEU A 142 1.67 17.14 -4.06
N ASN A 143 2.77 17.70 -4.56
CA ASN A 143 3.63 18.60 -3.79
C ASN A 143 2.89 19.91 -3.44
N GLY A 144 3.00 20.33 -2.18
CA GLY A 144 2.40 21.58 -1.69
C GLY A 144 0.88 21.52 -1.44
N ARG A 145 0.24 20.36 -1.63
CA ARG A 145 -1.17 20.16 -1.30
C ARG A 145 -1.39 19.95 0.21
N ASP A 146 -2.26 20.75 0.80
CA ASP A 146 -2.62 20.64 2.22
C ASP A 146 -3.42 19.35 2.55
N ASP A 147 -4.10 18.78 1.55
CA ASP A 147 -4.92 17.57 1.67
C ASP A 147 -4.17 16.28 1.35
N PHE A 148 -2.83 16.32 1.30
CA PHE A 148 -1.98 15.15 1.06
C PHE A 148 -0.70 15.15 1.91
N PRO A 149 -0.23 13.99 2.43
CA PRO A 149 0.99 13.93 3.23
C PRO A 149 2.24 14.33 2.43
N GLN A 150 2.82 15.48 2.74
CA GLN A 150 3.99 16.02 2.04
C GLN A 150 5.21 15.08 2.00
N PRO A 151 5.55 14.34 3.08
CA PRO A 151 6.66 13.38 3.02
C PRO A 151 6.44 12.26 1.98
N VAL A 152 5.18 11.85 1.72
CA VAL A 152 4.88 10.85 0.69
C VAL A 152 5.13 11.43 -0.70
N ALA A 153 4.62 12.64 -0.98
CA ALA A 153 4.79 13.31 -2.28
C ALA A 153 6.28 13.53 -2.59
N ALA A 154 7.03 14.03 -1.61
CA ALA A 154 8.45 14.29 -1.75
C ALA A 154 9.27 13.01 -1.99
N THR A 155 8.89 11.89 -1.35
CA THR A 155 9.57 10.60 -1.56
C THR A 155 9.29 10.02 -2.93
N LEU A 156 8.04 10.12 -3.43
CA LEU A 156 7.68 9.70 -4.78
C LEU A 156 8.46 10.49 -5.84
N ASP A 157 8.54 11.81 -5.66
CA ASP A 157 9.28 12.72 -6.55
C ASP A 157 10.79 12.41 -6.56
N ALA A 158 11.39 12.21 -5.38
CA ALA A 158 12.80 11.86 -5.27
C ALA A 158 13.13 10.51 -5.90
N LEU A 159 12.24 9.52 -5.71
CA LEU A 159 12.38 8.18 -6.27
C LEU A 159 12.24 8.18 -7.79
N ALA A 160 11.23 8.88 -8.33
CA ALA A 160 11.05 9.07 -9.76
C ALA A 160 12.24 9.79 -10.42
N ALA A 161 12.85 10.75 -9.73
CA ALA A 161 14.05 11.44 -10.21
C ALA A 161 15.34 10.61 -10.12
N GLY A 162 15.31 9.41 -9.53
CA GLY A 162 16.50 8.61 -9.26
C GLY A 162 17.47 9.28 -8.27
N ASN A 163 17.01 10.27 -7.51
CA ASN A 163 17.86 11.08 -6.64
C ASN A 163 18.03 10.39 -5.28
N SER A 164 19.11 9.62 -5.12
CA SER A 164 19.37 8.82 -3.92
C SER A 164 19.50 9.66 -2.64
N GLU A 165 20.13 10.83 -2.70
CA GLU A 165 20.30 11.71 -1.53
C GLU A 165 18.96 12.29 -1.07
N ARG A 166 18.17 12.81 -2.02
CA ARG A 166 16.84 13.34 -1.72
C ARG A 166 15.89 12.23 -1.27
N TYR A 167 16.02 11.03 -1.84
CA TYR A 167 15.25 9.87 -1.42
C TYR A 167 15.53 9.51 0.05
N ASP A 168 16.79 9.39 0.46
CA ASP A 168 17.15 9.08 1.86
C ASP A 168 16.58 10.12 2.85
N GLN A 169 16.67 11.40 2.51
CA GLN A 169 16.11 12.48 3.35
C GLN A 169 14.58 12.37 3.46
N THR A 170 13.89 12.17 2.34
CA THR A 170 12.43 12.16 2.29
C THR A 170 11.81 10.89 2.86
N ILE A 171 12.43 9.72 2.64
CA ILE A 171 11.96 8.45 3.22
C ILE A 171 12.12 8.44 4.75
N ARG A 172 13.19 9.04 5.29
CA ARG A 172 13.37 9.21 6.75
C ARG A 172 12.34 10.18 7.33
N ALA A 173 12.06 11.28 6.64
CA ALA A 173 11.01 12.21 7.05
C ALA A 173 9.61 11.54 7.04
N LEU A 174 9.35 10.68 6.06
CA LEU A 174 8.12 9.89 5.99
C LEU A 174 8.04 8.88 7.14
N LEU A 175 9.12 8.17 7.44
CA LEU A 175 9.16 7.25 8.58
C LEU A 175 8.93 7.97 9.91
N ALA A 176 9.62 9.09 10.14
CA ALA A 176 9.43 9.94 11.32
C ALA A 176 7.99 10.48 11.43
N ASP A 177 7.30 10.68 10.30
CA ASP A 177 5.88 11.02 10.31
C ASP A 177 5.01 9.86 10.79
N PHE A 178 5.26 8.63 10.31
CA PHE A 178 4.59 7.43 10.80
C PHE A 178 4.82 7.19 12.30
N GLU A 179 6.03 7.40 12.81
CA GLU A 179 6.38 7.22 14.23
C GLU A 179 5.62 8.16 15.18
N ARG A 180 5.11 9.30 14.67
CA ARG A 180 4.30 10.24 15.45
C ARG A 180 2.80 9.93 15.40
N ARG A 181 2.35 8.99 14.56
CA ARG A 181 0.92 8.67 14.42
C ARG A 181 0.44 7.78 15.56
N SER A 182 -0.77 8.05 16.04
CA SER A 182 -1.50 7.16 16.95
C SER A 182 -2.42 6.20 16.20
N ASP A 183 -2.87 6.59 15.02
CA ASP A 183 -3.95 5.93 14.30
C ASP A 183 -3.41 5.23 13.05
N PHE A 184 -3.70 3.94 12.95
CA PHE A 184 -3.29 3.09 11.84
C PHE A 184 -4.47 2.32 11.30
N LEU A 185 -4.43 1.99 10.01
CA LEU A 185 -5.40 1.08 9.43
C LEU A 185 -5.36 -0.26 10.19
N GLU A 186 -6.52 -0.75 10.61
CA GLU A 186 -6.68 -2.00 11.38
C GLU A 186 -5.89 -2.06 12.70
N ASP A 187 -5.54 -0.89 13.25
CA ASP A 187 -4.68 -0.75 14.43
C ASP A 187 -3.32 -1.44 14.27
N VAL A 188 -2.81 -1.63 13.04
CA VAL A 188 -1.53 -2.29 12.76
C VAL A 188 -0.43 -1.24 12.60
N PRO A 189 0.45 -1.05 13.60
CA PRO A 189 1.46 0.02 13.59
C PRO A 189 2.64 -0.36 12.70
N VAL A 190 2.43 -0.33 11.39
CA VAL A 190 3.45 -0.62 10.38
C VAL A 190 3.49 0.52 9.37
N ALA A 191 4.68 1.02 9.07
CA ALA A 191 4.90 2.06 8.08
C ALA A 191 4.90 1.47 6.66
N ASP A 192 3.77 0.91 6.23
CA ASP A 192 3.66 0.12 5.00
C ASP A 192 3.98 0.91 3.72
N THR A 193 3.72 2.22 3.69
CA THR A 193 4.15 3.09 2.59
C THR A 193 5.68 3.19 2.52
N VAL A 194 6.36 3.23 3.67
CA VAL A 194 7.83 3.23 3.72
C VAL A 194 8.38 1.93 3.14
N LEU A 195 7.82 0.78 3.55
CA LEU A 195 8.21 -0.54 3.03
C LEU A 195 8.09 -0.62 1.50
N VAL A 196 6.95 -0.19 0.97
CA VAL A 196 6.70 -0.22 -0.48
C VAL A 196 7.65 0.70 -1.24
N LEU A 197 7.95 1.88 -0.71
CA LEU A 197 8.89 2.80 -1.35
C LEU A 197 10.34 2.33 -1.23
N GLN A 198 10.70 1.57 -0.19
CA GLN A 198 12.00 0.88 -0.11
C GLN A 198 12.12 -0.24 -1.15
N ILE A 199 11.06 -1.03 -1.34
CA ILE A 199 11.02 -2.08 -2.39
C ILE A 199 11.22 -1.45 -3.79
N LEU A 200 10.53 -0.34 -4.07
CA LEU A 200 10.64 0.35 -5.36
C LEU A 200 12.00 1.06 -5.54
N ALA A 201 12.61 1.55 -4.46
CA ALA A 201 13.95 2.11 -4.48
C ALA A 201 15.02 1.04 -4.73
N ALA A 202 14.91 -0.12 -4.09
CA ALA A 202 15.82 -1.24 -4.30
C ALA A 202 15.83 -1.70 -5.77
N GLU A 203 14.65 -1.78 -6.42
CA GLU A 203 14.54 -2.09 -7.86
C GLU A 203 15.30 -1.08 -8.74
N ARG A 204 15.45 0.17 -8.27
CA ARG A 204 16.19 1.25 -8.95
C ARG A 204 17.64 1.35 -8.50
N GLY A 205 18.14 0.43 -7.67
CA GLY A 205 19.50 0.47 -7.13
C GLY A 205 19.73 1.58 -6.09
N ILE A 206 18.67 2.12 -5.49
CA ILE A 206 18.73 3.14 -4.45
C ILE A 206 18.57 2.45 -3.09
N ALA A 207 19.57 2.62 -2.22
CA ALA A 207 19.56 2.07 -0.87
C ALA A 207 19.45 3.17 0.18
N ALA A 208 18.49 3.02 1.10
CA ALA A 208 18.37 3.82 2.32
C ALA A 208 18.01 2.87 3.48
N PRO A 209 19.01 2.37 4.24
CA PRO A 209 18.74 1.52 5.38
C PRO A 209 18.01 2.32 6.48
N LEU A 210 16.94 1.72 7.00
CA LEU A 210 16.08 2.29 8.02
C LEU A 210 15.87 1.25 9.12
N GLU A 211 15.85 1.72 10.37
CA GLU A 211 15.54 0.91 11.54
C GLU A 211 14.41 1.62 12.29
N SER A 212 13.33 0.89 12.61
CA SER A 212 12.20 1.41 13.36
C SER A 212 11.34 0.25 13.87
N PRO A 213 10.68 0.38 15.04
CA PRO A 213 9.69 -0.61 15.48
C PRO A 213 8.47 -0.71 14.55
N LEU A 214 8.30 0.22 13.61
CA LEU A 214 7.23 0.20 12.60
C LEU A 214 7.63 -0.54 11.31
N LEU A 215 8.85 -1.09 11.24
CA LEU A 215 9.38 -1.84 10.11
C LEU A 215 9.79 -3.25 10.57
N PRO A 216 9.72 -4.28 9.71
CA PRO A 216 10.31 -5.58 10.00
C PRO A 216 11.81 -5.45 10.32
N GLY A 217 12.28 -6.27 11.26
CA GLY A 217 13.68 -6.32 11.69
C GLY A 217 14.59 -7.09 10.74
#